data_AF-A0A945XEF0-F1
#
_entry.id   AF-A0A945XEF0-F1
#
_cell.length_a   1.000
_cell.length_b   1.000
_cell.length_c   1.000
_cell.angle_alpha   90.00
_cell.angle_beta   90.00
_cell.angle_gamma   90.00
#
_symmetry.space_group_name_H-M   'P 1'
#
loop_
_entity.id
_entity.type
_entity.pdbx_description
1 polymer ?
#
loop_
_entity_poly.entity_id
_entity_poly.type
_entity_poly.pdbx_seq_one_letter_code
_entity_poly.pdbx_strand_id
1 'polypeptide(L)'
;MPADSRAWLEGYVRGVNHYQQNVKMLPQEYRVLGLDREPWTVRDVLTFGRLSGTDVNWLVYGGLLKLRDRDDWPELWARLVKEGTSSVPSFDGNEGQAAFNALLASVSKSGSNSLAVAPSRTSTGAAIMANDPHLGIMAPNIWLIMGVHSPSYHVVGLSVPGLPIFAIGRNPRISWGGTNMRAASSDLVDVSSVPPGEIMTRREKIKVRWWFDREVSIRETKWGPVLSDAPLLKREDGPEFSLRWAGHQVSDEVGAMMKVSKARNFQEFRAAFKTFSVSGQNMLYADVDGNIGQVAAVKLPTRSNDLPADVLVSPAQSDVAWEKMTDVSSLPVTVNPADGFLLSANNRPAAADVPLGYFFSPDDRMIRMREILTEKSRVDIGDIKALQRDVYMTSSVELRDALMPLLRRLNVADAGQQEIVALMAGWDGHYRTDSRGALAFELFYSAFKKRFAVSLVGERDADTYAGIGRIKSLLIADLERTDAETVAASLRPALASASKAIASFASWGEMHRLVISHPMGFLPVIGSRYRFADYPVGGSSHSIMKTAHSTTGERHNTRFGSNARHISDLSDMDRNYFVLLGGQDGWFKSANFLDQVPYWLSGDYVQVPMRLDVVRKSFTRKTVLGASEPGSGN
;
A
#
# COMPACT_ATOMS: atom_id res chain seq x y z
N MET A 1 9.96 -27.40 -1.07
CA MET A 1 9.20 -26.84 0.08
C MET A 1 9.53 -27.66 1.32
N PRO A 2 9.85 -27.02 2.46
CA PRO A 2 10.08 -27.71 3.73
C PRO A 2 8.85 -28.50 4.24
N ALA A 3 9.07 -29.54 5.05
CA ALA A 3 8.00 -30.43 5.53
C ALA A 3 6.96 -29.70 6.41
N ASP A 4 7.41 -28.84 7.33
CA ASP A 4 6.50 -28.08 8.21
C ASP A 4 5.62 -27.11 7.42
N SER A 5 6.19 -26.38 6.45
CA SER A 5 5.46 -25.46 5.57
C SER A 5 4.43 -26.22 4.74
N ARG A 6 4.79 -27.42 4.23
CA ARG A 6 3.86 -28.30 3.51
C ARG A 6 2.70 -28.74 4.40
N ALA A 7 2.98 -29.29 5.59
CA ALA A 7 1.96 -29.80 6.50
C ALA A 7 0.97 -28.70 6.92
N TRP A 8 1.47 -27.49 7.16
CA TRP A 8 0.65 -26.31 7.46
C TRP A 8 -0.29 -25.94 6.31
N LEU A 9 0.24 -25.87 5.09
CA LEU A 9 -0.54 -25.54 3.89
C LEU A 9 -1.58 -26.61 3.57
N GLU A 10 -1.22 -27.89 3.66
CA GLU A 10 -2.14 -29.00 3.45
C GLU A 10 -3.27 -29.01 4.50
N GLY A 11 -2.96 -28.68 5.76
CA GLY A 11 -3.97 -28.51 6.81
C GLY A 11 -4.95 -27.38 6.52
N TYR A 12 -4.44 -26.22 6.08
CA TYR A 12 -5.28 -25.10 5.68
C TYR A 12 -6.21 -25.45 4.51
N VAL A 13 -5.65 -26.06 3.46
CA VAL A 13 -6.41 -26.48 2.27
C VAL A 13 -7.49 -27.51 2.62
N ARG A 14 -7.20 -28.47 3.50
CA ARG A 14 -8.23 -29.40 4.00
C ARG A 14 -9.38 -28.66 4.69
N GLY A 15 -9.09 -27.64 5.49
CA GLY A 15 -10.11 -26.82 6.15
C GLY A 15 -10.97 -26.03 5.17
N VAL A 16 -10.35 -25.39 4.17
CA VAL A 16 -11.06 -24.66 3.10
C VAL A 16 -11.98 -25.60 2.31
N ASN A 17 -11.44 -26.75 1.88
CA ASN A 17 -12.21 -27.74 1.11
C ASN A 17 -13.33 -28.37 1.93
N HIS A 18 -13.09 -28.65 3.22
CA HIS A 18 -14.13 -29.10 4.12
C HIS A 18 -15.29 -28.10 4.20
N TYR A 19 -15.00 -26.80 4.38
CA TYR A 19 -16.03 -25.77 4.39
C TYR A 19 -16.79 -25.71 3.05
N GLN A 20 -16.07 -25.68 1.93
CA GLN A 20 -16.66 -25.59 0.59
C GLN A 20 -17.58 -26.78 0.25
N GLN A 21 -17.21 -27.99 0.70
CA GLN A 21 -18.03 -29.19 0.50
C GLN A 21 -19.31 -29.19 1.36
N ASN A 22 -19.25 -28.60 2.56
CA ASN A 22 -20.36 -28.67 3.52
C ASN A 22 -21.25 -27.42 3.56
N VAL A 23 -20.86 -26.32 2.89
CA VAL A 23 -21.66 -25.09 2.88
C VAL A 23 -22.96 -25.28 2.07
N LYS A 24 -24.10 -24.99 2.71
CA LYS A 24 -25.44 -25.16 2.10
C LYS A 24 -25.80 -24.04 1.13
N MET A 25 -25.45 -22.82 1.49
CA MET A 25 -25.62 -21.65 0.63
C MET A 25 -24.28 -21.36 -0.06
N LEU A 26 -24.28 -20.70 -1.21
CA LEU A 26 -23.06 -20.14 -1.80
C LEU A 26 -23.15 -18.62 -1.82
N PRO A 27 -21.99 -17.93 -1.76
CA PRO A 27 -21.94 -16.49 -1.99
C PRO A 27 -22.64 -16.15 -3.32
N GLN A 28 -23.29 -14.98 -3.40
CA GLN A 28 -24.10 -14.64 -4.58
C GLN A 28 -23.25 -14.56 -5.85
N GLU A 29 -21.97 -14.25 -5.68
CA GLU A 29 -20.91 -14.27 -6.70
C GLU A 29 -20.89 -15.59 -7.46
N TYR A 30 -21.03 -16.75 -6.77
CA TYR A 30 -21.06 -18.05 -7.44
C TYR A 30 -22.23 -18.15 -8.42
N ARG A 31 -23.39 -17.56 -8.10
CA ARG A 31 -24.55 -17.58 -9.00
C ARG A 31 -24.39 -16.57 -10.13
N VAL A 32 -24.04 -15.33 -9.81
CA VAL A 32 -23.88 -14.25 -10.80
C VAL A 32 -22.76 -14.57 -11.78
N LEU A 33 -21.63 -15.06 -11.28
CA LEU A 33 -20.47 -15.47 -12.06
C LEU A 33 -20.50 -16.96 -12.47
N GLY A 34 -21.59 -17.68 -12.18
CA GLY A 34 -21.79 -19.11 -12.46
C GLY A 34 -20.51 -19.93 -12.29
N LEU A 35 -19.91 -19.78 -11.11
CA LEU A 35 -18.69 -20.46 -10.73
C LEU A 35 -19.05 -21.83 -10.14
N ASP A 36 -18.23 -22.82 -10.46
CA ASP A 36 -18.29 -24.12 -9.84
C ASP A 36 -17.46 -24.16 -8.55
N ARG A 37 -17.75 -25.15 -7.69
CA ARG A 37 -16.94 -25.42 -6.51
C ARG A 37 -15.72 -26.23 -6.92
N GLU A 38 -14.60 -25.56 -7.13
CA GLU A 38 -13.32 -26.21 -7.38
C GLU A 38 -12.56 -26.42 -6.06
N PRO A 39 -12.11 -27.65 -5.75
CA PRO A 39 -11.28 -27.90 -4.58
C PRO A 39 -9.97 -27.12 -4.67
N TRP A 40 -9.62 -26.44 -3.59
CA TRP A 40 -8.33 -25.77 -3.46
C TRP A 40 -7.21 -26.80 -3.32
N THR A 41 -6.05 -26.41 -3.82
CA THR A 41 -4.79 -27.13 -3.68
C THR A 41 -3.74 -26.24 -3.00
N VAL A 42 -2.64 -26.84 -2.54
CA VAL A 42 -1.49 -26.07 -2.04
C VAL A 42 -0.94 -25.13 -3.12
N ARG A 43 -1.05 -25.51 -4.40
CA ARG A 43 -0.60 -24.69 -5.52
C ARG A 43 -1.39 -23.39 -5.60
N ASP A 44 -2.69 -23.40 -5.33
CA ASP A 44 -3.53 -22.20 -5.38
C ASP A 44 -3.13 -21.20 -4.29
N VAL A 45 -2.87 -21.69 -3.07
CA VAL A 45 -2.37 -20.88 -1.96
C VAL A 45 -1.02 -20.23 -2.30
N LEU A 46 -0.09 -20.99 -2.87
CA LEU A 46 1.22 -20.45 -3.28
C LEU A 46 1.10 -19.46 -4.44
N THR A 47 0.22 -19.74 -5.41
CA THR A 47 0.00 -18.89 -6.58
C THR A 47 -0.60 -17.56 -6.14
N PHE A 48 -1.60 -17.58 -5.26
CA PHE A 48 -2.16 -16.39 -4.66
C PHE A 48 -1.10 -15.63 -3.83
N GLY A 49 -0.29 -16.32 -3.04
CA GLY A 49 0.80 -15.69 -2.28
C GLY A 49 1.84 -15.00 -3.18
N ARG A 50 2.19 -15.62 -4.31
CA ARG A 50 3.06 -15.00 -5.33
C ARG A 50 2.42 -13.80 -5.98
N LEU A 51 1.14 -13.88 -6.33
CA LEU A 51 0.38 -12.77 -6.87
C LEU A 51 0.36 -11.60 -5.88
N SER A 52 0.02 -11.83 -4.61
CA SER A 52 0.05 -10.80 -3.56
C SER A 52 1.44 -10.23 -3.30
N GLY A 53 2.49 -11.04 -3.48
CA GLY A 53 3.89 -10.62 -3.32
C GLY A 53 4.52 -10.01 -4.57
N THR A 54 3.78 -9.91 -5.68
CA THR A 54 4.29 -9.46 -6.98
C THR A 54 4.94 -8.10 -6.86
N ASP A 55 6.08 -7.93 -7.52
CA ASP A 55 6.62 -6.60 -7.68
C ASP A 55 5.81 -5.80 -8.69
N VAL A 56 5.28 -4.66 -8.26
CA VAL A 56 4.51 -3.72 -9.07
C VAL A 56 5.22 -2.36 -9.18
N ASN A 57 6.46 -2.26 -8.67
CA ASN A 57 7.28 -1.06 -8.80
C ASN A 57 7.51 -0.70 -10.29
N TRP A 58 7.52 -1.68 -11.19
CA TRP A 58 7.66 -1.47 -12.63
C TRP A 58 6.52 -0.67 -13.26
N LEU A 59 5.35 -0.53 -12.62
CA LEU A 59 4.30 0.37 -13.10
C LEU A 59 4.76 1.84 -13.04
N VAL A 60 5.57 2.19 -12.04
CA VAL A 60 6.19 3.52 -11.94
C VAL A 60 7.14 3.72 -13.12
N TYR A 61 7.99 2.73 -13.38
CA TYR A 61 8.94 2.75 -14.49
C TYR A 61 8.23 2.90 -15.84
N GLY A 62 7.13 2.17 -16.05
CA GLY A 62 6.28 2.29 -17.22
C GLY A 62 5.76 3.70 -17.49
N GLY A 63 5.30 4.39 -16.44
CA GLY A 63 4.90 5.79 -16.55
C GLY A 63 6.06 6.70 -16.92
N LEU A 64 7.22 6.52 -16.26
CA LEU A 64 8.42 7.32 -16.48
C LEU A 64 9.07 7.08 -17.85
N LEU A 65 8.93 5.88 -18.42
CA LEU A 65 9.42 5.55 -19.76
C LEU A 65 8.86 6.50 -20.84
N LYS A 66 7.71 7.14 -20.61
CA LYS A 66 7.15 8.15 -21.53
C LYS A 66 7.98 9.44 -21.59
N LEU A 67 8.73 9.73 -20.52
CA LEU A 67 9.62 10.89 -20.40
C LEU A 67 11.06 10.56 -20.84
N ARG A 68 11.36 9.30 -21.14
CA ARG A 68 12.72 8.82 -21.43
C ARG A 68 13.35 9.42 -22.68
N ASP A 69 12.54 9.79 -23.66
CA ASP A 69 13.02 10.31 -24.95
C ASP A 69 13.29 11.83 -24.92
N ARG A 70 13.22 12.45 -23.73
CA ARG A 70 13.54 13.86 -23.55
C ARG A 70 15.06 14.07 -23.52
N ASP A 71 15.50 15.20 -24.07
CA ASP A 71 16.91 15.60 -24.07
C ASP A 71 17.48 15.78 -22.64
N ASP A 72 16.63 16.18 -21.69
CA ASP A 72 16.99 16.38 -20.28
C ASP A 72 16.76 15.13 -19.41
N TRP A 73 16.47 13.96 -20.01
CA TRP A 73 16.13 12.74 -19.27
C TRP A 73 17.16 12.36 -18.18
N PRO A 74 18.49 12.42 -18.40
CA PRO A 74 19.44 12.07 -17.33
C PRO A 74 19.32 12.95 -16.07
N GLU A 75 19.13 14.26 -16.23
CA GLU A 75 18.92 15.17 -15.09
C GLU A 75 17.57 14.90 -14.43
N LEU A 76 16.51 14.77 -15.24
CA LEU A 76 15.16 14.50 -14.75
C LEU A 76 15.12 13.17 -13.99
N TRP A 77 15.63 12.09 -14.56
CA TRP A 77 15.74 10.78 -13.93
C TRP A 77 16.45 10.85 -12.57
N ALA A 78 17.60 11.52 -12.50
CA ALA A 78 18.35 11.68 -11.25
C ALA A 78 17.53 12.41 -10.17
N ARG A 79 16.83 13.49 -10.56
CA ARG A 79 15.90 14.22 -9.67
C ARG A 79 14.76 13.31 -9.21
N LEU A 80 14.13 12.57 -10.13
CA LEU A 80 12.98 11.72 -9.84
C LEU A 80 13.31 10.56 -8.92
N VAL A 81 14.47 9.93 -9.05
CA VAL A 81 14.87 8.85 -8.13
C VAL A 81 15.26 9.40 -6.77
N LYS A 82 15.95 10.56 -6.73
CA LYS A 82 16.35 11.23 -5.49
C LYS A 82 15.15 11.62 -4.66
N GLU A 83 14.21 12.34 -5.27
CA GLU A 83 12.95 12.70 -4.61
C GLU A 83 12.15 11.43 -4.33
N GLY A 84 12.05 10.53 -5.29
CA GLY A 84 11.25 9.32 -5.19
C GLY A 84 9.81 9.56 -5.66
N THR A 85 8.99 8.50 -5.72
CA THR A 85 7.60 8.64 -6.16
C THR A 85 6.64 8.07 -5.13
N SER A 86 5.43 8.62 -5.08
CA SER A 86 4.28 7.86 -4.63
C SER A 86 3.52 7.39 -5.86
N SER A 87 3.15 6.13 -5.90
CA SER A 87 2.29 5.61 -6.94
C SER A 87 1.13 4.94 -6.24
N VAL A 88 0.27 5.77 -5.66
CA VAL A 88 -1.15 5.40 -5.72
C VAL A 88 -1.45 5.58 -7.20
N PRO A 89 -1.60 4.51 -7.98
CA PRO A 89 -1.72 4.71 -9.39
C PRO A 89 -3.02 5.50 -9.60
N SER A 90 -2.93 6.63 -10.30
CA SER A 90 -4.10 7.40 -10.69
C SER A 90 -4.79 6.59 -11.78
N PHE A 91 -5.57 5.60 -11.39
CA PHE A 91 -6.30 4.72 -12.29
C PHE A 91 -7.58 5.41 -12.77
N ASP A 92 -7.43 6.59 -13.37
CA ASP A 92 -8.49 7.20 -14.16
C ASP A 92 -8.38 6.64 -15.58
N GLY A 93 -8.84 5.40 -15.74
CA GLY A 93 -8.90 4.68 -17.00
C GLY A 93 -10.32 4.17 -17.25
N ASN A 94 -10.71 4.14 -18.53
CA ASN A 94 -11.99 3.68 -19.08
C ASN A 94 -12.63 2.52 -18.29
N GLU A 95 -13.97 2.51 -18.20
CA GLU A 95 -14.78 1.49 -17.51
C GLU A 95 -14.37 0.04 -17.87
N GLY A 96 -13.85 -0.21 -19.07
CA GLY A 96 -13.34 -1.51 -19.52
C GLY A 96 -12.08 -2.04 -18.82
N GLN A 97 -11.37 -1.23 -18.02
CA GLN A 97 -10.17 -1.63 -17.27
C GLN A 97 -10.34 -1.56 -15.74
N ALA A 98 -11.53 -1.21 -15.25
CA ALA A 98 -11.78 -0.96 -13.83
C ALA A 98 -11.44 -2.16 -12.93
N ALA A 99 -11.76 -3.39 -13.35
CA ALA A 99 -11.44 -4.61 -12.59
C ALA A 99 -9.92 -4.87 -12.49
N PHE A 100 -9.18 -4.61 -13.57
CA PHE A 100 -7.72 -4.74 -13.58
C PHE A 100 -7.07 -3.66 -12.73
N ASN A 101 -7.55 -2.42 -12.79
CA ASN A 101 -7.09 -1.32 -11.94
C ASN A 101 -7.37 -1.57 -10.45
N ALA A 102 -8.54 -2.14 -10.12
CA ALA A 102 -8.86 -2.55 -8.75
C ALA A 102 -7.95 -3.67 -8.25
N LEU A 103 -7.61 -4.64 -9.11
CA LEU A 103 -6.62 -5.67 -8.81
C LEU A 103 -5.23 -5.07 -8.59
N LEU A 104 -4.77 -4.17 -9.46
CA LEU A 104 -3.48 -3.50 -9.28
C LEU A 104 -3.46 -2.61 -8.02
N ALA A 105 -4.58 -1.96 -7.68
CA ALA A 105 -4.72 -1.20 -6.45
C ALA A 105 -4.66 -2.09 -5.20
N SER A 106 -5.20 -3.30 -5.26
CA SER A 106 -5.17 -4.25 -4.14
C SER A 106 -3.79 -4.84 -3.89
N VAL A 107 -2.94 -4.90 -4.92
CA VAL A 107 -1.51 -5.30 -4.80
C VAL A 107 -0.54 -4.13 -4.75
N SER A 108 -1.04 -2.88 -4.70
CA SER A 108 -0.19 -1.69 -4.70
C SER A 108 0.62 -1.57 -3.39
N LYS A 109 1.90 -1.23 -3.53
CA LYS A 109 2.86 -1.09 -2.42
C LYS A 109 2.95 0.34 -1.86
N SER A 110 1.88 1.14 -2.01
CA SER A 110 1.95 2.59 -1.90
C SER A 110 1.51 3.20 -0.56
N GLY A 111 1.24 2.39 0.47
CA GLY A 111 0.98 2.90 1.82
C GLY A 111 0.84 1.81 2.89
N SER A 112 1.28 2.10 4.10
CA SER A 112 1.05 1.40 5.38
C SER A 112 1.76 2.22 6.47
N ASN A 113 1.24 2.28 7.70
CA ASN A 113 1.99 2.77 8.86
C ASN A 113 2.30 1.60 9.80
N SER A 114 3.48 1.64 10.41
CA SER A 114 3.86 0.75 11.51
C SER A 114 4.69 1.53 12.51
N LEU A 115 4.42 1.33 13.80
CA LEU A 115 5.18 1.95 14.88
C LEU A 115 5.38 0.99 16.06
N ALA A 116 6.53 1.09 16.70
CA ALA A 116 6.83 0.41 17.96
C ALA A 116 7.34 1.45 18.97
N VAL A 117 6.72 1.53 20.15
CA VAL A 117 7.08 2.45 21.23
C VAL A 117 7.69 1.66 22.37
N ALA A 118 8.87 2.07 22.84
CA ALA A 118 9.57 1.43 23.94
C ALA A 118 8.88 1.74 25.30
N PRO A 119 9.05 0.87 26.31
CA PRO A 119 8.49 1.05 27.66
C PRO A 119 8.67 2.46 28.26
N SER A 120 9.85 3.06 28.08
CA SER A 120 10.19 4.39 28.62
C SER A 120 9.30 5.52 28.11
N ARG A 121 8.64 5.32 26.96
CA ARG A 121 7.76 6.27 26.28
C ARG A 121 6.29 5.89 26.38
N THR A 122 5.91 4.90 27.20
CA THR A 122 4.51 4.49 27.37
C THR A 122 4.01 4.71 28.78
N SER A 123 2.70 4.92 28.94
CA SER A 123 2.07 5.07 30.25
C SER A 123 2.04 3.77 31.05
N THR A 124 2.00 2.61 30.39
CA THR A 124 1.96 1.28 31.03
C THR A 124 3.34 0.74 31.41
N GLY A 125 4.42 1.35 30.93
CA GLY A 125 5.78 0.84 31.14
C GLY A 125 6.06 -0.46 30.38
N ALA A 126 5.29 -0.77 29.34
CA ALA A 126 5.51 -1.89 28.44
C ALA A 126 5.58 -1.39 26.99
N ALA A 127 6.15 -2.16 26.07
CA ALA A 127 6.18 -1.75 24.68
C ALA A 127 4.75 -1.69 24.08
N ILE A 128 4.53 -0.79 23.12
CA ILE A 128 3.30 -0.74 22.32
C ILE A 128 3.65 -0.92 20.85
N MET A 129 2.92 -1.80 20.16
CA MET A 129 3.04 -2.02 18.72
C MET A 129 1.75 -1.57 18.04
N ALA A 130 1.83 -0.78 16.97
CA ALA A 130 0.65 -0.39 16.20
C ALA A 130 0.91 -0.40 14.70
N ASN A 131 -0.12 -0.81 13.95
CA ASN A 131 -0.04 -1.01 12.51
C ASN A 131 -1.33 -0.57 11.83
N ASP A 132 -1.20 -0.08 10.61
CA ASP A 132 -2.28 0.45 9.79
C ASP A 132 -1.96 0.20 8.31
N PRO A 133 -2.23 -1.01 7.78
CA PRO A 133 -1.98 -1.33 6.38
C PRO A 133 -2.91 -0.53 5.44
N HIS A 134 -2.34 0.06 4.39
CA HIS A 134 -3.09 0.81 3.38
C HIS A 134 -3.14 0.08 2.05
N LEU A 135 -4.35 -0.17 1.54
CA LEU A 135 -4.60 -0.95 0.33
C LEU A 135 -5.79 -0.35 -0.44
N GLY A 136 -6.14 -0.93 -1.59
CA GLY A 136 -7.37 -0.58 -2.32
C GLY A 136 -8.61 -0.70 -1.43
N ILE A 137 -9.47 0.33 -1.42
CA ILE A 137 -10.67 0.37 -0.58
C ILE A 137 -11.81 -0.40 -1.27
N MET A 138 -12.23 -1.50 -0.67
CA MET A 138 -13.36 -2.33 -1.11
C MET A 138 -13.96 -3.11 0.06
N ALA A 139 -15.18 -3.62 -0.11
CA ALA A 139 -15.81 -4.56 0.83
C ALA A 139 -16.21 -5.87 0.12
N PRO A 140 -15.86 -7.06 0.65
CA PRO A 140 -15.04 -7.26 1.84
C PRO A 140 -13.62 -6.73 1.65
N ASN A 141 -13.03 -6.21 2.73
CA ASN A 141 -11.61 -5.87 2.68
C ASN A 141 -10.76 -7.16 2.73
N ILE A 142 -9.47 -7.03 2.43
CA ILE A 142 -8.54 -8.16 2.30
C ILE A 142 -7.99 -8.69 3.64
N TRP A 143 -8.39 -8.10 4.77
CA TRP A 143 -7.91 -8.47 6.10
C TRP A 143 -8.99 -9.22 6.89
N LEU A 144 -8.57 -10.28 7.57
CA LEU A 144 -9.35 -10.95 8.60
C LEU A 144 -8.65 -10.82 9.94
N ILE A 145 -9.41 -10.43 10.96
CA ILE A 145 -8.98 -10.54 12.35
C ILE A 145 -9.12 -12.00 12.74
N MET A 146 -8.02 -12.65 13.11
CA MET A 146 -8.00 -14.06 13.47
C MET A 146 -7.23 -14.28 14.77
N GLY A 147 -7.66 -15.29 15.52
CA GLY A 147 -6.93 -15.83 16.67
C GLY A 147 -6.82 -17.35 16.54
N VAL A 148 -5.64 -17.89 16.78
CA VAL A 148 -5.38 -19.34 16.74
C VAL A 148 -4.67 -19.75 18.02
N HIS A 149 -5.16 -20.82 18.64
CA HIS A 149 -4.57 -21.41 19.83
C HIS A 149 -4.46 -22.93 19.69
N SER A 150 -3.27 -23.46 19.92
CA SER A 150 -2.92 -24.87 20.03
C SER A 150 -1.75 -25.00 21.03
N PRO A 151 -1.40 -26.21 21.51
CA PRO A 151 -0.27 -26.39 22.41
C PRO A 151 1.06 -25.80 21.90
N SER A 152 1.26 -25.73 20.59
CA SER A 152 2.50 -25.28 19.94
C SER A 152 2.38 -23.96 19.16
N TYR A 153 1.23 -23.29 19.21
CA TYR A 153 0.97 -22.09 18.40
C TYR A 153 -0.12 -21.23 19.03
N HIS A 154 0.18 -19.97 19.33
CA HIS A 154 -0.77 -19.04 19.95
C HIS A 154 -0.56 -17.64 19.37
N VAL A 155 -1.49 -17.17 18.55
CA VAL A 155 -1.38 -15.89 17.82
C VAL A 155 -2.75 -15.24 17.70
N VAL A 156 -2.78 -13.90 17.78
CA VAL A 156 -3.88 -13.05 17.32
C VAL A 156 -3.33 -12.03 16.32
N GLY A 157 -4.08 -11.69 15.28
CA GLY A 157 -3.60 -10.72 14.30
C GLY A 157 -4.48 -10.56 13.07
N LEU A 158 -3.91 -9.92 12.05
CA LEU A 158 -4.48 -9.76 10.73
C LEU A 158 -3.90 -10.81 9.77
N SER A 159 -4.79 -11.59 9.16
CA SER A 159 -4.49 -12.58 8.12
C SER A 159 -5.13 -12.17 6.81
N VAL A 160 -4.58 -12.65 5.69
CA VAL A 160 -5.17 -12.46 4.36
C VAL A 160 -5.98 -13.71 3.99
N PRO A 161 -7.24 -13.61 3.53
CA PRO A 161 -7.98 -14.75 2.99
C PRO A 161 -7.19 -15.48 1.91
N GLY A 162 -7.13 -16.81 1.98
CA GLY A 162 -6.34 -17.63 1.06
C GLY A 162 -4.86 -17.79 1.42
N LEU A 163 -4.34 -17.07 2.43
CA LEU A 163 -2.97 -17.24 2.94
C LEU A 163 -2.98 -17.52 4.45
N PRO A 164 -2.50 -18.69 4.91
CA PRO A 164 -2.52 -19.04 6.32
C PRO A 164 -1.35 -18.43 7.09
N ILE A 165 -1.20 -17.10 7.04
CA ILE A 165 -0.13 -16.37 7.73
C ILE A 165 -0.69 -15.12 8.43
N PHE A 166 -0.07 -14.76 9.55
CA PHE A 166 -0.35 -13.51 10.25
C PHE A 166 0.68 -12.45 9.85
N ALA A 167 0.32 -11.58 8.90
CA ALA A 167 1.21 -10.52 8.41
C ALA A 167 1.50 -9.48 9.50
N ILE A 168 0.49 -9.21 10.32
CA ILE A 168 0.53 -8.31 11.48
C ILE A 168 -0.08 -9.07 12.65
N GLY A 169 0.52 -9.01 13.83
CA GLY A 169 -0.08 -9.69 14.98
C GLY A 169 0.76 -9.68 16.24
N ARG A 170 0.38 -10.60 17.11
CA ARG A 170 0.99 -10.81 18.42
C ARG A 170 0.91 -12.28 18.80
N ASN A 171 1.99 -12.76 19.40
CA ASN A 171 2.02 -13.98 20.20
C ASN A 171 2.27 -13.63 21.69
N PRO A 172 2.31 -14.59 22.64
CA PRO A 172 2.49 -14.26 24.05
C PRO A 172 3.79 -13.52 24.42
N ARG A 173 4.78 -13.46 23.52
CA ARG A 173 6.10 -12.87 23.76
C ARG A 173 6.35 -11.61 22.94
N ILE A 174 5.90 -11.57 21.69
CA ILE A 174 6.26 -10.53 20.73
C ILE A 174 5.03 -10.04 19.96
N SER A 175 5.08 -8.80 19.48
CA SER A 175 4.17 -8.24 18.49
C SER A 175 4.95 -7.72 17.29
N TRP A 176 4.38 -7.86 16.09
CA TRP A 176 5.01 -7.49 14.83
C TRP A 176 4.01 -6.93 13.83
N GLY A 177 4.60 -6.33 12.80
CA GLY A 177 3.94 -5.80 11.63
C GLY A 177 4.98 -5.03 10.82
N GLY A 178 4.59 -4.45 9.70
CA GLY A 178 5.57 -3.82 8.84
C GLY A 178 4.94 -3.06 7.70
N THR A 179 5.80 -2.44 6.90
CA THR A 179 5.37 -1.70 5.71
C THR A 179 6.10 -2.19 4.48
N ASN A 180 5.42 -2.17 3.33
CA ASN A 180 6.02 -2.53 2.05
C ASN A 180 7.26 -1.69 1.75
N MET A 181 8.32 -2.35 1.29
CA MET A 181 9.47 -1.71 0.68
C MET A 181 9.27 -1.59 -0.83
N ARG A 182 9.78 -0.53 -1.43
CA ARG A 182 9.99 -0.48 -2.87
C ARG A 182 11.31 -1.13 -3.25
N ALA A 183 11.41 -2.40 -2.86
CA ALA A 183 12.63 -3.18 -2.94
C ALA A 183 13.23 -3.16 -4.34
N ALA A 184 14.55 -3.01 -4.44
CA ALA A 184 15.31 -3.18 -5.69
C ALA A 184 15.43 -4.67 -6.05
N SER A 185 14.31 -5.38 -6.02
CA SER A 185 14.20 -6.84 -6.23
C SER A 185 13.92 -7.21 -7.68
N SER A 186 13.97 -6.24 -8.59
CA SER A 186 13.63 -6.40 -10.01
C SER A 186 14.51 -5.53 -10.90
N ASP A 187 14.81 -6.03 -12.10
CA ASP A 187 15.40 -5.26 -13.21
C ASP A 187 14.44 -5.25 -14.40
N LEU A 188 14.39 -4.11 -15.11
CA LEU A 188 13.94 -4.06 -16.49
C LEU A 188 15.16 -4.17 -17.39
N VAL A 189 15.37 -5.35 -17.97
CA VAL A 189 16.54 -5.65 -18.79
C VAL A 189 16.21 -5.28 -20.24
N ASP A 190 17.00 -4.41 -20.86
CA ASP A 190 16.90 -4.10 -22.28
C ASP A 190 17.25 -5.34 -23.11
N VAL A 191 16.30 -5.81 -23.90
CA VAL A 191 16.44 -7.00 -24.77
C VAL A 191 16.29 -6.65 -26.24
N SER A 192 16.37 -5.37 -26.60
CA SER A 192 16.22 -4.90 -27.99
C SER A 192 17.26 -5.50 -28.94
N SER A 193 18.43 -5.90 -28.42
CA SER A 193 19.51 -6.55 -29.18
C SER A 193 19.55 -8.08 -29.06
N VAL A 194 18.61 -8.69 -28.31
CA VAL A 194 18.56 -10.15 -28.13
C VAL A 194 18.06 -10.83 -29.41
N PRO A 195 18.78 -11.84 -29.94
CA PRO A 195 18.34 -12.53 -31.15
C PRO A 195 16.96 -13.19 -30.99
N PRO A 196 16.08 -13.16 -32.00
CA PRO A 196 14.75 -13.78 -31.92
C PRO A 196 14.75 -15.27 -31.54
N GLY A 197 15.81 -16.01 -31.90
CA GLY A 197 15.96 -17.42 -31.55
C GLY A 197 16.18 -17.68 -30.05
N GLU A 198 16.54 -16.66 -29.28
CA GLU A 198 16.69 -16.73 -27.82
C GLU A 198 15.43 -16.27 -27.05
N ILE A 199 14.39 -15.84 -27.78
CA ILE A 199 13.11 -15.43 -27.22
C ILE A 199 12.10 -16.55 -27.45
N MET A 200 11.68 -17.20 -26.37
CA MET A 200 10.64 -18.22 -26.44
C MET A 200 9.27 -17.56 -26.50
N THR A 201 8.39 -18.05 -27.36
CA THR A 201 6.99 -17.61 -27.41
C THR A 201 6.08 -18.76 -27.02
N ARG A 202 5.26 -18.57 -25.98
CA ARG A 202 4.14 -19.47 -25.66
C ARG A 202 2.82 -18.80 -25.98
N ARG A 203 1.86 -19.58 -26.46
CA ARG A 203 0.49 -19.12 -26.72
C ARG A 203 -0.43 -19.74 -25.68
N GLU A 204 -1.16 -18.89 -24.98
CA GLU A 204 -2.12 -19.28 -23.97
C GLU A 204 -3.54 -18.95 -24.46
N LYS A 205 -4.45 -19.90 -24.33
CA LYS A 205 -5.86 -19.71 -24.66
C LYS A 205 -6.64 -19.41 -23.39
N ILE A 206 -7.07 -18.16 -23.23
CA ILE A 206 -7.91 -17.71 -22.12
C ILE A 206 -9.37 -17.86 -22.53
N LYS A 207 -10.09 -18.78 -21.87
CA LYS A 207 -11.53 -18.92 -22.07
C LYS A 207 -12.25 -17.70 -21.50
N VAL A 208 -13.06 -17.03 -22.31
CA VAL A 208 -13.84 -15.86 -21.88
C VAL A 208 -15.29 -16.27 -21.75
N ARG A 209 -15.83 -16.12 -20.54
CA ARG A 209 -17.22 -16.48 -20.28
C ARG A 209 -18.16 -15.66 -21.16
N TRP A 210 -19.07 -16.36 -21.85
CA TRP A 210 -20.06 -15.78 -22.76
C TRP A 210 -19.48 -15.03 -23.96
N TRP A 211 -18.21 -15.22 -24.29
CA TRP A 211 -17.56 -14.59 -25.43
C TRP A 211 -16.57 -15.54 -26.09
N PHE A 212 -15.91 -15.05 -27.14
CA PHE A 212 -14.83 -15.79 -27.79
C PHE A 212 -13.61 -15.89 -26.87
N ASP A 213 -13.03 -17.09 -26.86
CA ASP A 213 -11.72 -17.32 -26.25
C ASP A 213 -10.70 -16.31 -26.80
N ARG A 214 -9.81 -15.85 -25.93
CA ARG A 214 -8.71 -14.96 -26.30
C ARG A 214 -7.41 -15.74 -26.31
N GLU A 215 -6.69 -15.65 -27.42
CA GLU A 215 -5.30 -16.11 -27.46
C GLU A 215 -4.38 -14.98 -27.00
N VAL A 216 -3.46 -15.30 -26.10
CA VAL A 216 -2.42 -14.38 -25.62
C VAL A 216 -1.07 -15.01 -25.91
N SER A 217 -0.24 -14.30 -26.66
CA SER A 217 1.17 -14.65 -26.85
C SER A 217 1.99 -14.05 -25.73
N ILE A 218 2.79 -14.88 -25.06
CA ILE A 218 3.70 -14.47 -23.99
C ILE A 218 5.11 -14.79 -24.47
N ARG A 219 5.92 -13.75 -24.66
CA ARG A 219 7.35 -13.87 -24.96
C ARG A 219 8.17 -13.88 -23.68
N GLU A 220 9.15 -14.76 -23.61
CA GLU A 220 10.02 -14.96 -22.46
C GLU A 220 11.48 -15.03 -22.92
N THR A 221 12.36 -14.33 -22.22
CA THR A 221 13.81 -14.40 -22.36
C THR A 221 14.39 -15.18 -21.17
N LYS A 222 15.71 -15.40 -21.14
CA LYS A 222 16.37 -16.01 -19.96
C LYS A 222 16.21 -15.19 -18.67
N TRP A 223 15.88 -13.89 -18.77
CA TRP A 223 15.69 -12.99 -17.63
C TRP A 223 14.25 -12.99 -17.11
N GLY A 224 13.28 -13.29 -17.97
CA GLY A 224 11.87 -13.35 -17.62
C GLY A 224 10.94 -12.93 -18.77
N PRO A 225 9.66 -12.64 -18.49
CA PRO A 225 8.71 -12.23 -19.52
C PRO A 225 9.10 -10.89 -20.14
N VAL A 226 8.91 -10.75 -21.45
CA VAL A 226 9.04 -9.50 -22.19
C VAL A 226 7.90 -8.59 -21.78
N LEU A 227 8.20 -7.64 -20.89
CA LEU A 227 7.20 -6.83 -20.22
C LEU A 227 6.71 -5.67 -21.11
N SER A 228 7.51 -5.26 -22.10
CA SER A 228 7.12 -4.30 -23.14
C SER A 228 5.98 -4.78 -24.06
N ASP A 229 5.64 -6.08 -24.05
CA ASP A 229 4.48 -6.61 -24.77
C ASP A 229 3.16 -6.33 -24.04
N ALA A 230 3.21 -5.98 -22.75
CA ALA A 230 2.03 -5.71 -21.95
C ALA A 230 1.30 -4.45 -22.45
N PRO A 231 -0.04 -4.45 -22.61
CA PRO A 231 -0.77 -3.30 -23.14
C PRO A 231 -0.55 -1.97 -22.42
N LEU A 232 -0.23 -2.00 -21.11
CA LEU A 232 0.06 -0.79 -20.33
C LEU A 232 1.45 -0.18 -20.62
N LEU A 233 2.35 -0.96 -21.19
CA LEU A 233 3.76 -0.61 -21.39
C LEU A 233 4.18 -0.61 -22.85
N LYS A 234 3.33 -1.17 -23.72
CA LYS A 234 3.58 -1.24 -25.15
C LYS A 234 3.67 0.16 -25.75
N ARG A 235 4.74 0.39 -26.50
CA ARG A 235 5.01 1.61 -27.28
C ARG A 235 5.41 1.16 -28.68
N GLU A 236 4.89 1.81 -29.73
CA GLU A 236 5.18 1.44 -31.12
C GLU A 236 6.68 1.53 -31.43
N ASP A 237 7.33 2.62 -31.02
CA ASP A 237 8.77 2.84 -31.21
C ASP A 237 9.58 2.76 -29.91
N GLY A 238 9.10 1.98 -28.93
CA GLY A 238 9.77 1.85 -27.63
C GLY A 238 10.80 0.73 -27.58
N PRO A 239 11.73 0.75 -26.61
CA PRO A 239 12.66 -0.36 -26.38
C PRO A 239 11.92 -1.64 -25.99
N GLU A 240 12.46 -2.79 -26.38
CA GLU A 240 12.00 -4.09 -25.89
C GLU A 240 12.71 -4.41 -24.56
N PHE A 241 11.96 -4.76 -23.52
CA PHE A 241 12.55 -5.06 -22.22
C PHE A 241 11.84 -6.21 -21.50
N SER A 242 12.62 -6.98 -20.75
CA SER A 242 12.14 -8.10 -19.94
C SER A 242 12.23 -7.83 -18.44
N LEU A 243 11.35 -8.46 -17.65
CA LEU A 243 11.35 -8.33 -16.19
C LEU A 243 12.16 -9.47 -15.56
N ARG A 244 13.32 -9.16 -14.97
CA ARG A 244 14.02 -10.08 -14.07
C ARG A 244 13.60 -9.78 -12.63
N TRP A 245 12.94 -10.73 -11.96
CA TRP A 245 12.39 -10.50 -10.62
C TRP A 245 12.79 -11.61 -9.63
N ALA A 246 13.07 -11.23 -8.38
CA ALA A 246 13.46 -12.15 -7.32
C ALA A 246 12.35 -13.18 -7.01
N GLY A 247 11.09 -12.87 -7.32
CA GLY A 247 9.97 -13.79 -7.18
C GLY A 247 9.98 -14.96 -8.18
N HIS A 248 10.81 -14.91 -9.23
CA HIS A 248 11.07 -16.05 -10.11
C HIS A 248 11.96 -17.12 -9.44
N GLN A 249 12.62 -16.79 -8.33
CA GLN A 249 13.45 -17.71 -7.55
C GLN A 249 12.65 -18.38 -6.42
N VAL A 250 13.11 -19.57 -6.00
CA VAL A 250 12.50 -20.32 -4.89
C VAL A 250 12.71 -19.58 -3.56
N SER A 251 11.63 -19.41 -2.79
CA SER A 251 11.66 -18.90 -1.42
C SER A 251 10.54 -19.49 -0.56
N ASP A 252 10.57 -19.24 0.76
CA ASP A 252 9.60 -19.78 1.73
C ASP A 252 9.12 -18.69 2.70
N GLU A 253 8.23 -17.83 2.19
CA GLU A 253 7.57 -16.76 2.95
C GLU A 253 6.62 -17.33 4.00
N VAL A 254 5.91 -18.42 3.70
CA VAL A 254 4.96 -19.06 4.62
C VAL A 254 5.72 -19.60 5.83
N GLY A 255 6.80 -20.35 5.60
CA GLY A 255 7.66 -20.86 6.67
C GLY A 255 8.32 -19.73 7.48
N ALA A 256 8.72 -18.64 6.84
CA ALA A 256 9.23 -17.46 7.54
C ALA A 256 8.18 -16.86 8.49
N MET A 257 6.94 -16.64 8.03
CA MET A 257 5.89 -16.06 8.88
C MET A 257 5.38 -17.02 9.96
N MET A 258 5.44 -18.34 9.72
CA MET A 258 5.22 -19.35 10.77
C MET A 258 6.28 -19.27 11.87
N LYS A 259 7.55 -19.02 11.52
CA LYS A 259 8.64 -18.82 12.49
C LYS A 259 8.47 -17.51 13.26
N VAL A 260 8.12 -16.41 12.58
CA VAL A 260 7.78 -15.12 13.24
C VAL A 260 6.68 -15.33 14.28
N SER A 261 5.62 -16.02 13.89
CA SER A 261 4.48 -16.32 14.77
C SER A 261 4.85 -17.10 16.04
N LYS A 262 5.95 -17.85 16.01
CA LYS A 262 6.46 -18.66 17.13
C LYS A 262 7.66 -18.03 17.85
N ALA A 263 8.23 -16.96 17.30
CA ALA A 263 9.44 -16.34 17.81
C ALA A 263 9.23 -15.78 19.21
N ARG A 264 10.27 -15.88 20.04
CA ARG A 264 10.23 -15.50 21.47
C ARG A 264 11.04 -14.26 21.79
N ASN A 265 11.91 -13.86 20.88
CA ASN A 265 12.87 -12.76 21.02
C ASN A 265 13.23 -12.19 19.63
N PHE A 266 13.99 -11.09 19.64
CA PHE A 266 14.36 -10.38 18.42
C PHE A 266 15.26 -11.20 17.49
N GLN A 267 16.13 -12.05 18.05
CA GLN A 267 17.06 -12.87 17.30
C GLN A 267 16.31 -13.94 16.49
N GLU A 268 15.36 -14.64 17.10
CA GLU A 268 14.47 -15.59 16.42
C GLU A 268 13.61 -14.89 15.37
N PHE A 269 13.09 -13.70 15.68
CA PHE A 269 12.32 -12.88 14.75
C PHE A 269 13.14 -12.51 13.50
N ARG A 270 14.36 -12.00 13.67
CA ARG A 270 15.26 -11.66 12.55
C ARG A 270 15.64 -12.90 11.75
N ALA A 271 16.00 -13.99 12.42
CA ALA A 271 16.41 -15.24 11.79
C ALA A 271 15.29 -15.87 10.93
N ALA A 272 14.02 -15.64 11.28
CA ALA A 272 12.88 -16.12 10.53
C ALA A 272 12.87 -15.65 9.06
N PHE A 273 13.37 -14.44 8.80
CA PHE A 273 13.36 -13.83 7.46
C PHE A 273 14.47 -14.33 6.52
N LYS A 274 15.34 -15.26 6.95
CA LYS A 274 16.39 -15.83 6.08
C LYS A 274 15.84 -16.51 4.81
N THR A 275 14.60 -17.02 4.86
CA THR A 275 13.92 -17.65 3.73
C THR A 275 12.88 -16.76 3.05
N PHE A 276 12.71 -15.52 3.52
CA PHE A 276 11.75 -14.56 3.00
C PHE A 276 12.40 -13.73 1.87
N SER A 277 11.83 -13.78 0.66
CA SER A 277 12.39 -13.03 -0.48
C SER A 277 11.48 -11.91 -0.94
N VAL A 278 10.17 -12.14 -1.02
CA VAL A 278 9.20 -11.18 -1.59
C VAL A 278 7.86 -11.23 -0.83
N SER A 279 7.05 -10.17 -0.84
CA SER A 279 7.40 -8.79 -1.22
C SER A 279 8.21 -8.16 -0.09
N GLY A 280 9.32 -7.49 -0.41
CA GLY A 280 10.18 -6.88 0.60
C GLY A 280 9.42 -6.03 1.62
N GLN A 281 9.68 -6.26 2.91
CA GLN A 281 9.02 -5.57 4.03
C GLN A 281 10.04 -4.91 4.94
N ASN A 282 9.69 -3.73 5.44
CA ASN A 282 10.34 -3.16 6.62
C ASN A 282 9.53 -3.57 7.84
N MET A 283 10.04 -4.57 8.57
CA MET A 283 9.33 -5.22 9.67
C MET A 283 9.74 -4.61 11.00
N LEU A 284 8.74 -4.20 11.79
CA LEU A 284 8.92 -3.77 13.17
C LEU A 284 8.58 -4.89 14.15
N TYR A 285 9.17 -4.78 15.33
CA TYR A 285 9.13 -5.74 16.41
C TYR A 285 8.98 -5.00 17.74
N ALA A 286 8.20 -5.59 18.65
CA ALA A 286 8.16 -5.24 20.06
C ALA A 286 8.03 -6.52 20.91
N ASP A 287 8.62 -6.57 22.09
CA ASP A 287 8.44 -7.69 23.03
C ASP A 287 8.11 -7.30 24.47
N VAL A 288 7.67 -8.31 25.21
CA VAL A 288 7.27 -8.18 26.63
C VAL A 288 8.46 -7.89 27.55
N ASP A 289 9.70 -8.06 27.07
CA ASP A 289 10.91 -7.72 27.81
C ASP A 289 11.33 -6.26 27.58
N GLY A 290 10.57 -5.52 26.76
CA GLY A 290 10.73 -4.09 26.53
C GLY A 290 11.59 -3.72 25.32
N ASN A 291 11.97 -4.69 24.49
CA ASN A 291 12.75 -4.40 23.29
C ASN A 291 11.85 -4.00 22.13
N ILE A 292 12.33 -3.05 21.33
CA ILE A 292 11.78 -2.72 20.02
C ILE A 292 12.87 -2.89 18.95
N GLY A 293 12.47 -3.33 17.76
CA GLY A 293 13.42 -3.60 16.69
C GLY A 293 12.84 -3.40 15.29
N GLN A 294 13.73 -3.25 14.32
CA GLN A 294 13.41 -3.08 12.91
C GLN A 294 14.34 -3.93 12.04
N VAL A 295 13.76 -4.62 11.06
CA VAL A 295 14.45 -5.52 10.13
C VAL A 295 13.95 -5.32 8.71
N ALA A 296 14.87 -5.20 7.74
CA ALA A 296 14.54 -5.30 6.32
C ALA A 296 14.42 -6.78 5.90
N ALA A 297 13.20 -7.25 5.67
CA ALA A 297 12.87 -8.61 5.26
C ALA A 297 12.72 -8.70 3.74
N VAL A 298 13.82 -8.99 3.04
CA VAL A 298 13.88 -9.10 1.57
C VAL A 298 15.16 -9.83 1.14
N LYS A 299 15.17 -10.38 -0.07
CA LYS A 299 16.41 -10.74 -0.78
C LYS A 299 16.62 -9.83 -1.98
N LEU A 300 17.84 -9.31 -2.13
CA LEU A 300 18.19 -8.33 -3.15
C LEU A 300 19.42 -8.78 -3.95
N PRO A 301 19.48 -8.55 -5.26
CA PRO A 301 20.71 -8.68 -6.04
C PRO A 301 21.79 -7.74 -5.51
N THR A 302 23.03 -8.21 -5.42
CA THR A 302 24.17 -7.41 -4.97
C THR A 302 24.67 -6.50 -6.11
N ARG A 303 24.59 -5.18 -5.92
CA ARG A 303 24.99 -4.17 -6.92
C ARG A 303 25.49 -2.89 -6.25
N SER A 304 26.14 -2.02 -7.02
CA SER A 304 26.60 -0.70 -6.56
C SER A 304 25.43 0.15 -6.02
N ASN A 305 25.73 1.01 -5.04
CA ASN A 305 24.81 2.03 -4.56
C ASN A 305 24.66 3.23 -5.52
N ASP A 306 25.46 3.28 -6.58
CA ASP A 306 25.31 4.29 -7.62
C ASP A 306 23.91 4.21 -8.22
N LEU A 307 23.37 5.40 -8.51
CA LEU A 307 22.09 5.47 -9.19
C LEU A 307 22.22 4.86 -10.59
N PRO A 308 21.32 3.95 -11.02
CA PRO A 308 21.29 3.49 -12.39
C PRO A 308 21.21 4.70 -13.34
N ALA A 309 22.00 4.70 -14.42
CA ALA A 309 21.98 5.80 -15.38
C ALA A 309 20.63 5.94 -16.10
N ASP A 310 19.85 4.86 -16.13
CA ASP A 310 18.55 4.78 -16.79
C ASP A 310 17.64 3.77 -16.06
N VAL A 311 16.35 3.79 -16.37
CA VAL A 311 15.35 2.85 -15.86
C VAL A 311 15.55 1.43 -16.42
N LEU A 312 16.12 1.32 -17.63
CA LEU A 312 16.49 0.05 -18.26
C LEU A 312 17.96 -0.24 -17.99
N VAL A 313 18.28 -1.48 -17.64
CA VAL A 313 19.67 -1.94 -17.47
C VAL A 313 20.07 -2.86 -18.62
N SER A 314 21.35 -2.86 -18.98
CA SER A 314 21.85 -3.80 -19.99
C SER A 314 21.83 -5.25 -19.48
N PRO A 315 21.74 -6.24 -20.40
CA PRO A 315 21.90 -7.66 -20.10
C PRO A 315 23.10 -7.99 -19.20
N ALA A 316 24.28 -7.45 -19.52
CA ALA A 316 25.51 -7.72 -18.78
C ALA A 316 25.49 -7.14 -17.36
N GLN A 317 24.97 -5.91 -17.19
CA GLN A 317 24.81 -5.30 -15.86
C GLN A 317 23.85 -6.12 -14.98
N SER A 318 22.74 -6.59 -15.56
CA SER A 318 21.80 -7.45 -14.83
C SER A 318 22.43 -8.80 -14.49
N ASP A 319 23.16 -9.44 -15.41
CA ASP A 319 23.81 -10.72 -15.12
C ASP A 319 24.79 -10.62 -13.95
N VAL A 320 25.69 -9.63 -13.95
CA VAL A 320 26.64 -9.38 -12.86
C VAL A 320 25.93 -9.10 -11.53
N ALA A 321 24.91 -8.23 -11.53
CA ALA A 321 24.22 -7.85 -10.29
C ALA A 321 23.49 -9.03 -9.60
N TRP A 322 23.11 -10.05 -10.35
CA TRP A 322 22.32 -11.18 -9.84
C TRP A 322 23.15 -12.44 -9.58
N GLU A 323 24.46 -12.41 -9.80
CA GLU A 323 25.37 -13.51 -9.43
C GLU A 323 25.37 -13.78 -7.92
N LYS A 324 25.18 -12.72 -7.13
CA LYS A 324 25.11 -12.78 -5.67
C LYS A 324 23.83 -12.12 -5.17
N MET A 325 23.21 -12.74 -4.16
CA MET A 325 22.05 -12.20 -3.47
C MET A 325 22.41 -11.85 -2.02
N THR A 326 21.98 -10.67 -1.60
CA THR A 326 22.05 -10.15 -0.23
C THR A 326 20.75 -10.51 0.50
N ASP A 327 20.83 -10.96 1.75
CA ASP A 327 19.68 -11.33 2.58
C ASP A 327 19.68 -10.58 3.93
N VAL A 328 18.66 -10.81 4.75
CA VAL A 328 18.45 -10.17 6.06
C VAL A 328 19.66 -10.20 7.02
N SER A 329 20.63 -11.09 6.81
CA SER A 329 21.85 -11.16 7.63
C SER A 329 22.78 -9.96 7.43
N SER A 330 22.77 -9.34 6.24
CA SER A 330 23.60 -8.19 5.88
C SER A 330 22.81 -6.90 5.63
N LEU A 331 21.48 -6.95 5.70
CA LEU A 331 20.64 -5.76 5.60
C LEU A 331 20.53 -5.01 6.94
N PRO A 332 20.14 -3.71 6.92
CA PRO A 332 20.09 -2.88 8.11
C PRO A 332 19.16 -3.44 9.19
N VAL A 333 19.60 -3.26 10.43
CA VAL A 333 18.89 -3.64 11.64
C VAL A 333 19.00 -2.52 12.67
N THR A 334 17.89 -2.19 13.33
CA THR A 334 17.87 -1.24 14.44
C THR A 334 17.24 -1.92 15.63
N VAL A 335 17.83 -1.75 16.82
CA VAL A 335 17.30 -2.28 18.08
C VAL A 335 17.40 -1.19 19.13
N ASN A 336 16.30 -0.95 19.86
CA ASN A 336 16.23 -0.02 20.99
C ASN A 336 16.87 1.35 20.72
N PRO A 337 16.40 2.12 19.72
CA PRO A 337 16.94 3.45 19.45
C PRO A 337 16.73 4.39 20.65
N ALA A 338 17.64 5.35 20.82
CA ALA A 338 17.64 6.29 21.95
C ALA A 338 16.34 7.11 22.06
N ASP A 339 15.70 7.45 20.94
CA ASP A 339 14.43 8.18 20.89
C ASP A 339 13.27 7.40 21.55
N GLY A 340 13.42 6.08 21.73
CA GLY A 340 12.43 5.22 22.38
C GLY A 340 11.24 4.85 21.48
N PHE A 341 11.33 5.05 20.17
CA PHE A 341 10.34 4.57 19.22
C PHE A 341 10.96 4.26 17.85
N LEU A 342 10.30 3.37 17.10
CA LEU A 342 10.60 3.03 15.71
C LEU A 342 9.36 3.32 14.86
N LEU A 343 9.57 3.90 13.69
CA LEU A 343 8.52 4.32 12.77
C LEU A 343 8.80 3.78 11.38
N SER A 344 7.75 3.38 10.68
CA SER A 344 7.83 3.06 9.27
C SER A 344 6.56 3.47 8.54
N ALA A 345 6.74 4.15 7.42
CA ALA A 345 5.66 4.60 6.56
C ALA A 345 6.04 4.46 5.08
N ASN A 346 6.60 3.31 4.68
CA ASN A 346 7.14 3.05 3.33
C ASN A 346 8.21 4.05 2.86
N ASN A 347 8.73 4.86 3.78
CA ASN A 347 9.78 5.83 3.56
C ASN A 347 11.11 5.13 3.29
N ARG A 348 12.12 5.91 2.87
CA ARG A 348 13.45 5.38 2.61
C ARG A 348 14.03 4.76 3.91
N PRO A 349 14.40 3.47 3.91
CA PRO A 349 15.05 2.83 5.05
C PRO A 349 16.48 3.36 5.27
N ALA A 350 17.09 2.99 6.39
CA ALA A 350 18.51 3.28 6.64
C ALA A 350 19.40 2.72 5.52
N ALA A 351 20.53 3.38 5.24
CA ALA A 351 21.45 2.98 4.19
C ALA A 351 22.02 1.57 4.41
N ALA A 352 22.36 0.90 3.32
CA ALA A 352 22.98 -0.42 3.29
C ALA A 352 24.06 -0.47 2.19
N ASP A 353 24.88 -1.51 2.18
CA ASP A 353 25.91 -1.73 1.14
C ASP A 353 25.34 -2.06 -0.25
N VAL A 354 24.01 -2.24 -0.34
CA VAL A 354 23.27 -2.43 -1.59
C VAL A 354 22.06 -1.50 -1.63
N PRO A 355 21.59 -1.10 -2.84
CA PRO A 355 20.34 -0.37 -2.97
C PRO A 355 19.19 -1.18 -2.37
N LEU A 356 18.58 -0.67 -1.30
CA LEU A 356 17.40 -1.31 -0.71
C LEU A 356 16.17 -1.15 -1.59
N GLY A 357 16.16 -0.16 -2.49
CA GLY A 357 15.00 0.20 -3.28
C GLY A 357 15.10 1.59 -3.88
N TYR A 358 14.14 1.89 -4.74
CA TYR A 358 14.01 3.19 -5.39
C TYR A 358 12.61 3.74 -5.19
N PHE A 359 12.47 5.06 -5.32
CA PHE A 359 11.17 5.72 -5.31
C PHE A 359 10.34 5.55 -4.03
N PHE A 360 10.92 5.46 -2.83
CA PHE A 360 10.17 5.33 -1.58
C PHE A 360 9.07 6.40 -1.37
N SER A 361 8.11 6.12 -0.49
CA SER A 361 7.07 7.09 -0.14
C SER A 361 7.65 8.35 0.50
N PRO A 362 6.98 9.50 0.38
CA PRO A 362 7.37 10.75 1.04
C PRO A 362 7.42 10.60 2.57
N ASP A 363 8.21 11.47 3.21
CA ASP A 363 8.43 11.44 4.66
C ASP A 363 7.31 12.14 5.47
N ASP A 364 6.26 12.68 4.84
CA ASP A 364 5.15 13.38 5.51
C ASP A 364 4.65 12.65 6.77
N ARG A 365 4.32 11.36 6.62
CA ARG A 365 3.82 10.53 7.73
C ARG A 365 4.87 10.27 8.78
N MET A 366 6.14 10.15 8.40
CA MET A 366 7.25 9.93 9.33
C MET A 366 7.51 11.17 10.16
N ILE A 367 7.57 12.34 9.52
CA ILE A 367 7.74 13.64 10.17
C ILE A 367 6.60 13.84 11.16
N ARG A 368 5.35 13.67 10.71
CA ARG A 368 4.17 13.89 11.56
C ARG A 368 4.07 12.91 12.73
N MET A 369 4.35 11.61 12.52
CA MET A 369 4.36 10.64 13.62
C MET A 369 5.46 10.96 14.64
N ARG A 370 6.64 11.37 14.18
CA ARG A 370 7.75 11.76 15.06
C ARG A 370 7.43 13.00 15.87
N GLU A 371 6.83 14.03 15.26
CA GLU A 371 6.36 15.23 15.96
C GLU A 371 5.41 14.86 17.11
N ILE A 372 4.32 14.15 16.81
CA ILE A 372 3.30 13.75 17.80
C ILE A 372 3.93 12.95 18.96
N LEU A 373 4.80 11.98 18.64
CA LEU A 373 5.43 11.14 19.66
C LEU A 373 6.49 11.89 20.47
N THR A 374 7.14 12.91 19.90
CA THR A 374 8.16 13.70 20.59
C THR A 374 7.55 14.73 21.53
N GLU A 375 6.43 15.34 21.14
CA GLU A 375 5.67 16.29 21.96
C GLU A 375 5.14 15.69 23.27
N LYS A 376 4.93 14.36 23.29
CA LYS A 376 4.49 13.64 24.48
C LYS A 376 5.63 12.90 25.15
N SER A 377 5.79 13.09 26.47
CA SER A 377 6.76 12.34 27.26
C SER A 377 6.45 10.85 27.32
N ARG A 378 5.16 10.50 27.48
CA ARG A 378 4.63 9.14 27.44
C ARG A 378 3.31 9.13 26.68
N VAL A 379 3.07 8.06 25.92
CA VAL A 379 1.83 7.82 25.19
C VAL A 379 1.04 6.66 25.78
N ASP A 380 -0.29 6.75 25.68
CA ASP A 380 -1.19 5.64 25.97
C ASP A 380 -1.89 5.11 24.71
N ILE A 381 -2.82 4.16 24.87
CA ILE A 381 -3.57 3.59 23.74
C ILE A 381 -4.49 4.63 23.08
N GLY A 382 -5.06 5.56 23.83
CA GLY A 382 -5.87 6.66 23.29
C GLY A 382 -5.05 7.55 22.37
N ASP A 383 -3.81 7.86 22.76
CA ASP A 383 -2.87 8.63 21.95
C ASP A 383 -2.51 7.93 20.64
N ILE A 384 -2.25 6.62 20.69
CA ILE A 384 -1.96 5.83 19.48
C ILE A 384 -3.19 5.77 18.56
N LYS A 385 -4.40 5.63 19.12
CA LYS A 385 -5.64 5.68 18.33
C LYS A 385 -5.83 7.05 17.66
N ALA A 386 -5.54 8.14 18.37
CA ALA A 386 -5.60 9.49 17.82
C ALA A 386 -4.56 9.71 16.72
N LEU A 387 -3.33 9.22 16.92
CA LEU A 387 -2.25 9.26 15.91
C LEU A 387 -2.67 8.54 14.62
N GLN A 388 -3.27 7.35 14.70
CA GLN A 388 -3.76 6.61 13.51
C GLN A 388 -4.91 7.32 12.78
N ARG A 389 -5.47 8.40 13.36
CA ARG A 389 -6.51 9.25 12.78
C ARG A 389 -6.03 10.64 12.39
N ASP A 390 -4.74 10.94 12.53
CA ASP A 390 -4.21 12.26 12.18
C ASP A 390 -4.30 12.50 10.66
N VAL A 391 -4.80 13.67 10.30
CA VAL A 391 -5.09 14.11 8.91
C VAL A 391 -4.25 15.32 8.50
N TYR A 392 -3.17 15.61 9.23
CA TYR A 392 -2.24 16.67 8.87
C TYR A 392 -1.37 16.26 7.68
N MET A 393 -0.94 17.23 6.87
CA MET A 393 -0.16 16.99 5.67
C MET A 393 0.97 18.02 5.50
N THR A 394 2.16 17.63 5.95
CA THR A 394 3.36 18.50 5.98
C THR A 394 3.69 19.09 4.62
N SER A 395 3.78 18.27 3.57
CA SER A 395 4.12 18.75 2.21
C SER A 395 3.07 19.66 1.59
N SER A 396 1.79 19.55 1.99
CA SER A 396 0.76 20.53 1.57
C SER A 396 0.98 21.88 2.22
N VAL A 397 1.34 21.88 3.51
CA VAL A 397 1.65 23.11 4.26
C VAL A 397 2.90 23.78 3.69
N GLU A 398 3.96 23.02 3.43
CA GLU A 398 5.19 23.52 2.79
C GLU A 398 4.91 24.13 1.41
N LEU A 399 4.16 23.44 0.55
CA LEU A 399 3.82 23.96 -0.77
C LEU A 399 2.93 25.21 -0.67
N ARG A 400 1.93 25.20 0.23
CA ARG A 400 1.13 26.40 0.50
C ARG A 400 2.02 27.57 0.88
N ASP A 401 2.93 27.37 1.83
CA ASP A 401 3.80 28.44 2.35
C ASP A 401 4.76 28.97 1.29
N ALA A 402 5.27 28.12 0.39
CA ALA A 402 6.04 28.53 -0.77
C ALA A 402 5.21 29.37 -1.78
N LEU A 403 3.92 29.05 -1.95
CA LEU A 403 3.02 29.76 -2.85
C LEU A 403 2.52 31.09 -2.27
N MET A 404 2.32 31.21 -0.96
CA MET A 404 1.68 32.38 -0.34
C MET A 404 2.36 33.73 -0.67
N PRO A 405 3.70 33.87 -0.62
CA PRO A 405 4.36 35.10 -1.03
C PRO A 405 4.11 35.47 -2.50
N LEU A 406 4.07 34.46 -3.38
CA LEU A 406 3.83 34.65 -4.81
C LEU A 406 2.39 35.10 -5.06
N LEU A 407 1.42 34.44 -4.42
CA LEU A 407 0.01 34.80 -4.50
C LEU A 407 -0.28 36.22 -4.00
N ARG A 408 0.37 36.64 -2.91
CA ARG A 408 0.26 38.02 -2.39
C ARG A 408 0.78 39.07 -3.39
N ARG A 409 1.88 38.77 -4.09
CA ARG A 409 2.46 39.67 -5.12
C ARG A 409 1.58 39.83 -6.36
N LEU A 410 0.72 38.86 -6.68
CA LEU A 410 -0.20 38.98 -7.81
C LEU A 410 -1.22 40.10 -7.65
N ASN A 411 -1.51 40.49 -6.39
CA ASN A 411 -2.44 41.55 -6.01
C ASN A 411 -3.78 41.47 -6.78
N VAL A 412 -4.46 40.33 -6.66
CA VAL A 412 -5.71 40.07 -7.38
C VAL A 412 -6.86 40.94 -6.84
N ALA A 413 -7.63 41.55 -7.74
CA ALA A 413 -8.76 42.41 -7.38
C ALA A 413 -10.09 41.65 -7.21
N ASP A 414 -10.19 40.44 -7.78
CA ASP A 414 -11.40 39.62 -7.73
C ASP A 414 -11.64 39.06 -6.32
N ALA A 415 -12.84 39.30 -5.77
CA ALA A 415 -13.19 38.92 -4.40
C ALA A 415 -13.15 37.39 -4.18
N GLY A 416 -13.54 36.60 -5.18
CA GLY A 416 -13.49 35.13 -5.09
C GLY A 416 -12.04 34.62 -5.05
N GLN A 417 -11.14 35.21 -5.83
CA GLN A 417 -9.71 34.86 -5.77
C GLN A 417 -9.08 35.29 -4.43
N GLN A 418 -9.48 36.45 -3.88
CA GLN A 418 -9.06 36.89 -2.54
C GLN A 418 -9.53 35.93 -1.45
N GLU A 419 -10.76 35.40 -1.57
CA GLU A 419 -11.28 34.38 -0.65
C GLU A 419 -10.41 33.11 -0.66
N ILE A 420 -10.05 32.59 -1.84
CA ILE A 420 -9.17 31.42 -1.95
C ILE A 420 -7.84 31.66 -1.23
N VAL A 421 -7.20 32.81 -1.47
CA VAL A 421 -5.92 33.17 -0.82
C VAL A 421 -6.08 33.27 0.69
N ALA A 422 -7.18 33.87 1.18
CA ALA A 422 -7.46 33.99 2.61
C ALA A 422 -7.71 32.63 3.28
N LEU A 423 -8.51 31.76 2.65
CA LEU A 423 -8.79 30.40 3.13
C LEU A 423 -7.52 29.55 3.19
N MET A 424 -6.67 29.63 2.15
CA MET A 424 -5.38 28.96 2.16
C MET A 424 -4.49 29.50 3.29
N ALA A 425 -4.38 30.82 3.44
CA ALA A 425 -3.57 31.45 4.48
C ALA A 425 -3.99 31.06 5.90
N GLY A 426 -5.30 30.92 6.15
CA GLY A 426 -5.85 30.55 7.45
C GLY A 426 -5.93 29.04 7.70
N TRP A 427 -5.57 28.20 6.73
CA TRP A 427 -5.61 26.76 6.88
C TRP A 427 -4.53 26.27 7.85
N ASP A 428 -4.83 25.28 8.67
CA ASP A 428 -3.93 24.73 9.69
C ASP A 428 -3.28 23.41 9.25
N GLY A 429 -3.30 23.08 7.96
CA GLY A 429 -2.70 21.86 7.41
C GLY A 429 -3.52 20.58 7.60
N HIS A 430 -4.63 20.62 8.34
CA HIS A 430 -5.46 19.44 8.59
C HIS A 430 -6.57 19.28 7.55
N TYR A 431 -6.64 18.08 6.96
CA TYR A 431 -7.70 17.68 6.03
C TYR A 431 -8.91 17.11 6.78
N ARG A 432 -9.50 17.89 7.69
CA ARG A 432 -10.76 17.51 8.36
C ARG A 432 -11.93 17.57 7.38
N THR A 433 -12.98 16.81 7.64
CA THR A 433 -14.19 16.77 6.78
C THR A 433 -14.83 18.14 6.60
N ASP A 434 -14.75 19.02 7.60
CA ASP A 434 -15.33 20.37 7.60
C ASP A 434 -14.36 21.46 7.12
N SER A 435 -13.15 21.10 6.69
CA SER A 435 -12.11 22.08 6.36
C SER A 435 -12.35 22.78 5.02
N ARG A 436 -12.70 24.08 5.07
CA ARG A 436 -12.71 24.96 3.88
C ARG A 436 -11.31 25.33 3.40
N GLY A 437 -10.34 25.41 4.31
CA GLY A 437 -8.94 25.68 3.97
C GLY A 437 -8.33 24.57 3.11
N ALA A 438 -8.56 23.31 3.49
CA ALA A 438 -8.13 22.15 2.70
C ALA A 438 -8.81 22.11 1.32
N LEU A 439 -10.13 22.40 1.26
CA LEU A 439 -10.87 22.51 0.00
C LEU A 439 -10.26 23.57 -0.92
N ALA A 440 -10.04 24.79 -0.41
CA ALA A 440 -9.45 25.88 -1.19
C ALA A 440 -8.05 25.52 -1.72
N PHE A 441 -7.21 24.92 -0.87
CA PHE A 441 -5.88 24.46 -1.26
C PHE A 441 -5.94 23.40 -2.36
N GLU A 442 -6.76 22.36 -2.25
CA GLU A 442 -6.82 21.27 -3.25
C GLU A 442 -7.38 21.75 -4.60
N LEU A 443 -8.42 22.60 -4.59
CA LEU A 443 -8.97 23.19 -5.82
C LEU A 443 -7.93 24.04 -6.54
N PHE A 444 -7.22 24.89 -5.79
CA PHE A 444 -6.11 25.69 -6.33
C PHE A 444 -4.97 24.80 -6.83
N TYR A 445 -4.52 23.86 -6.00
CA TYR A 445 -3.41 22.96 -6.29
C TYR A 445 -3.67 22.13 -7.55
N SER A 446 -4.88 21.60 -7.71
CA SER A 446 -5.28 20.86 -8.91
C SER A 446 -5.19 21.71 -10.18
N ALA A 447 -5.67 22.96 -10.11
CA ALA A 447 -5.61 23.87 -11.23
C ALA A 447 -4.19 24.35 -11.55
N PHE A 448 -3.39 24.64 -10.51
CA PHE A 448 -2.01 25.11 -10.62
C PHE A 448 -1.07 24.03 -11.16
N LYS A 449 -1.11 22.83 -10.56
CA LYS A 449 -0.18 21.73 -10.87
C LYS A 449 -0.12 21.42 -12.36
N LYS A 450 -1.27 21.29 -13.02
CA LYS A 450 -1.32 20.97 -14.45
C LYS A 450 -0.75 22.10 -15.30
N ARG A 451 -1.11 23.36 -15.01
CA ARG A 451 -0.65 24.53 -15.77
C ARG A 451 0.86 24.72 -15.65
N PHE A 452 1.37 24.61 -14.44
CA PHE A 452 2.79 24.77 -14.20
C PHE A 452 3.59 23.60 -14.80
N ALA A 453 3.07 22.37 -14.77
CA ALA A 453 3.70 21.26 -15.49
C ALA A 453 3.78 21.53 -17.01
N VAL A 454 2.72 22.08 -17.63
CA VAL A 454 2.77 22.47 -19.06
C VAL A 454 3.85 23.51 -19.33
N SER A 455 4.03 24.52 -18.46
CA SER A 455 5.10 25.51 -18.65
C SER A 455 6.51 24.94 -18.49
N LEU A 456 6.68 23.86 -17.73
CA LEU A 456 7.98 23.24 -17.46
C LEU A 456 8.38 22.22 -18.53
N VAL A 457 7.44 21.37 -18.96
CA VAL A 457 7.75 20.19 -19.79
C VAL A 457 6.98 20.13 -21.10
N GLY A 458 6.10 21.10 -21.38
CA GLY A 458 5.23 21.11 -22.55
C GLY A 458 3.99 20.23 -22.39
N GLU A 459 2.98 20.44 -23.26
CA GLU A 459 1.69 19.75 -23.15
C GLU A 459 1.79 18.22 -23.24
N ARG A 460 2.70 17.73 -24.09
CA ARG A 460 2.90 16.28 -24.31
C ARG A 460 3.24 15.54 -23.02
N ASP A 461 4.11 16.12 -22.20
CA ASP A 461 4.71 15.45 -21.04
C ASP A 461 4.08 15.86 -19.71
N ALA A 462 3.28 16.94 -19.71
CA ALA A 462 2.74 17.56 -18.50
C ALA A 462 1.93 16.61 -17.61
N ASP A 463 1.06 15.79 -18.19
CA ASP A 463 0.23 14.86 -17.41
C ASP A 463 1.11 13.78 -16.74
N THR A 464 2.17 13.31 -17.41
CA THR A 464 3.12 12.33 -16.84
C THR A 464 3.94 13.00 -15.73
N TYR A 465 4.45 14.21 -15.95
CA TYR A 465 5.20 14.98 -14.96
C TYR A 465 4.35 15.30 -13.72
N ALA A 466 3.12 15.78 -13.92
CA ALA A 466 2.18 16.11 -12.84
C ALA A 466 1.66 14.88 -12.09
N GLY A 467 1.77 13.68 -12.68
CA GLY A 467 1.42 12.39 -12.08
C GLY A 467 2.48 11.82 -11.13
N ILE A 468 3.64 12.47 -11.00
CA ILE A 468 4.74 12.00 -10.15
C ILE A 468 4.39 12.16 -8.67
N GLY A 469 4.55 11.12 -7.86
CA GLY A 469 3.94 11.16 -6.53
C GLY A 469 4.65 11.98 -5.43
N ARG A 470 5.81 12.57 -5.68
CA ARG A 470 6.43 13.63 -4.83
C ARG A 470 6.38 15.00 -5.51
N ILE A 471 5.41 15.20 -6.40
CA ILE A 471 5.32 16.43 -7.18
C ILE A 471 5.28 17.69 -6.30
N LYS A 472 4.80 17.68 -5.05
CA LYS A 472 4.80 18.88 -4.19
C LYS A 472 6.22 19.42 -3.92
N SER A 473 7.16 18.57 -3.50
CA SER A 473 8.56 18.98 -3.29
C SER A 473 9.24 19.37 -4.62
N LEU A 474 8.95 18.66 -5.70
CA LEU A 474 9.43 19.03 -7.04
C LEU A 474 8.89 20.40 -7.48
N LEU A 475 7.61 20.69 -7.27
CA LEU A 475 6.99 21.97 -7.59
C LEU A 475 7.62 23.11 -6.79
N ILE A 476 7.96 22.89 -5.50
CA ILE A 476 8.67 23.90 -4.71
C ILE A 476 10.04 24.20 -5.36
N ALA A 477 10.82 23.18 -5.70
CA ALA A 477 12.10 23.36 -6.37
C ALA A 477 11.97 24.00 -7.77
N ASP A 478 10.92 23.65 -8.52
CA ASP A 478 10.64 24.23 -9.83
C ASP A 478 10.19 25.69 -9.73
N LEU A 479 9.45 26.07 -8.68
CA LEU A 479 9.08 27.47 -8.40
C LEU A 479 10.32 28.34 -8.17
N GLU A 480 11.37 27.79 -7.54
CA GLU A 480 12.64 28.51 -7.30
C GLU A 480 13.48 28.67 -8.58
N ARG A 481 13.37 27.71 -9.51
CA ARG A 481 14.14 27.68 -10.77
C ARG A 481 13.46 28.39 -11.93
N THR A 482 12.17 28.68 -11.81
CA THR A 482 11.37 29.29 -12.89
C THR A 482 11.25 30.79 -12.68
N ASP A 483 11.32 31.56 -13.76
CA ASP A 483 11.19 33.02 -13.69
C ASP A 483 9.80 33.44 -13.17
N ALA A 484 9.74 34.61 -12.54
CA ALA A 484 8.53 35.09 -11.88
C ALA A 484 7.35 35.33 -12.83
N GLU A 485 7.60 35.64 -14.10
CA GLU A 485 6.56 35.88 -15.10
C GLU A 485 5.86 34.57 -15.49
N THR A 486 6.64 33.53 -15.79
CA THR A 486 6.14 32.17 -16.08
C THR A 486 5.36 31.59 -14.91
N VAL A 487 5.87 31.75 -13.68
CA VAL A 487 5.14 31.33 -12.47
C VAL A 487 3.82 32.10 -12.34
N ALA A 488 3.83 33.43 -12.48
CA ALA A 488 2.63 34.25 -12.38
C ALA A 488 1.57 33.90 -13.43
N ALA A 489 1.99 33.57 -14.65
CA ALA A 489 1.12 33.12 -15.75
C ALA A 489 0.37 31.82 -15.42
N SER A 490 0.96 30.94 -14.59
CA SER A 490 0.31 29.73 -14.09
C SER A 490 -0.61 29.97 -12.89
N LEU A 491 -0.24 30.90 -11.99
CA LEU A 491 -0.99 31.16 -10.75
C LEU A 491 -2.33 31.87 -10.96
N ARG A 492 -2.38 32.93 -11.79
CA ARG A 492 -3.62 33.73 -11.97
C ARG A 492 -4.79 32.89 -12.50
N PRO A 493 -4.63 32.08 -13.57
CA PRO A 493 -5.72 31.24 -14.05
C PRO A 493 -6.09 30.11 -13.09
N ALA A 494 -5.14 29.65 -12.27
CA ALA A 494 -5.41 28.66 -11.24
C ALA A 494 -6.30 29.22 -10.12
N LEU A 495 -6.03 30.43 -9.64
CA LEU A 495 -6.90 31.15 -8.70
C LEU A 495 -8.31 31.35 -9.27
N ALA A 496 -8.42 31.80 -10.52
CA ALA A 496 -9.71 31.99 -11.18
C ALA A 496 -10.49 30.69 -11.36
N SER A 497 -9.81 29.55 -11.54
CA SER A 497 -10.45 28.24 -11.62
C SER A 497 -10.94 27.79 -10.24
N ALA A 498 -10.11 27.96 -9.20
CA ALA A 498 -10.44 27.59 -7.83
C ALA A 498 -11.60 28.42 -7.27
N SER A 499 -11.63 29.74 -7.53
CA SER A 499 -12.71 30.62 -7.03
C SER A 499 -14.07 30.29 -7.63
N LYS A 500 -14.12 29.75 -8.85
CA LYS A 500 -15.36 29.23 -9.44
C LYS A 500 -15.74 27.88 -8.85
N ALA A 501 -14.77 26.98 -8.72
CA ALA A 501 -15.02 25.61 -8.27
C ALA A 501 -15.43 25.52 -6.80
N ILE A 502 -14.95 26.43 -5.94
CA ILE A 502 -15.22 26.37 -4.50
C ILE A 502 -16.72 26.55 -4.18
N ALA A 503 -17.48 27.23 -5.03
CA ALA A 503 -18.93 27.38 -4.85
C ALA A 503 -19.71 26.04 -4.95
N SER A 504 -19.10 25.00 -5.53
CA SER A 504 -19.73 23.69 -5.71
C SER A 504 -19.70 22.81 -4.45
N PHE A 505 -18.88 23.16 -3.45
CA PHE A 505 -18.66 22.33 -2.26
C PHE A 505 -18.54 23.21 -1.01
N ALA A 506 -19.27 22.88 0.05
CA ALA A 506 -19.19 23.62 1.31
C ALA A 506 -17.92 23.31 2.12
N SER A 507 -17.35 22.10 1.97
CA SER A 507 -16.18 21.63 2.73
C SER A 507 -15.42 20.51 2.04
N TRP A 508 -14.24 20.17 2.55
CA TRP A 508 -13.43 19.06 2.05
C TRP A 508 -14.22 17.73 2.00
N GLY A 509 -14.99 17.38 3.03
CA GLY A 509 -15.75 16.12 3.11
C GLY A 509 -16.97 16.05 2.19
N GLU A 510 -17.40 17.15 1.59
CA GLU A 510 -18.40 17.12 0.51
C GLU A 510 -17.77 16.72 -0.83
N MET A 511 -16.55 17.20 -1.08
CA MET A 511 -15.76 16.87 -2.26
C MET A 511 -15.06 15.51 -2.15
N HIS A 512 -14.51 15.18 -0.98
CA HIS A 512 -13.70 14.00 -0.69
C HIS A 512 -14.49 12.95 0.09
N ARG A 513 -14.80 11.82 -0.57
CA ARG A 513 -15.74 10.82 -0.08
C ARG A 513 -15.11 9.45 0.11
N LEU A 514 -15.52 8.74 1.15
CA LEU A 514 -15.26 7.33 1.35
C LEU A 514 -16.45 6.52 0.83
N VAL A 515 -16.27 5.90 -0.33
CA VAL A 515 -17.28 5.01 -0.92
C VAL A 515 -16.86 3.57 -0.72
N ILE A 516 -17.70 2.78 -0.05
CA ILE A 516 -17.47 1.36 0.17
C ILE A 516 -18.30 0.58 -0.85
N SER A 517 -17.62 -0.18 -1.71
CA SER A 517 -18.26 -0.97 -2.77
C SER A 517 -17.65 -2.37 -2.86
N HIS A 518 -18.46 -3.33 -3.32
CA HIS A 518 -17.96 -4.64 -3.74
C HIS A 518 -17.17 -4.53 -5.05
N PRO A 519 -16.20 -5.42 -5.33
CA PRO A 519 -15.63 -5.55 -6.67
C PRO A 519 -16.71 -5.60 -7.76
N MET A 520 -17.80 -6.33 -7.58
CA MET A 520 -18.93 -6.35 -8.54
C MET A 520 -19.58 -4.98 -8.83
N GLY A 521 -19.22 -3.92 -8.11
CA GLY A 521 -19.57 -2.54 -8.44
C GLY A 521 -19.10 -2.08 -9.82
N PHE A 522 -18.12 -2.77 -10.44
CA PHE A 522 -17.73 -2.50 -11.83
C PHE A 522 -18.68 -3.09 -12.89
N LEU A 523 -19.63 -3.95 -12.50
CA LEU A 523 -20.49 -4.61 -13.48
C LEU A 523 -21.41 -3.59 -14.17
N PRO A 524 -21.48 -3.58 -15.52
CA PRO A 524 -22.40 -2.71 -16.25
C PRO A 524 -23.84 -2.90 -15.78
N VAL A 525 -24.64 -1.83 -15.80
CA VAL A 525 -26.08 -1.81 -15.46
C VAL A 525 -26.41 -2.07 -13.99
N ILE A 526 -25.77 -3.05 -13.33
CA ILE A 526 -26.10 -3.50 -11.96
C ILE A 526 -25.09 -3.07 -10.89
N GLY A 527 -23.92 -2.54 -11.27
CA GLY A 527 -22.82 -2.23 -10.36
C GLY A 527 -23.19 -1.27 -9.22
N SER A 528 -24.11 -0.32 -9.47
CA SER A 528 -24.58 0.61 -8.43
C SER A 528 -25.25 -0.07 -7.24
N ARG A 529 -25.82 -1.28 -7.42
CA ARG A 529 -26.42 -2.08 -6.33
C ARG A 529 -25.38 -2.66 -5.36
N TYR A 530 -24.11 -2.63 -5.74
CA TYR A 530 -22.99 -3.12 -4.96
C TYR A 530 -22.17 -1.99 -4.32
N ARG A 531 -22.72 -0.76 -4.31
CA ARG A 531 -22.23 0.35 -3.50
C ARG A 531 -23.03 0.37 -2.20
N PHE A 532 -22.36 0.25 -1.06
CA PHE A 532 -23.02 0.06 0.23
C PHE A 532 -22.94 1.26 1.15
N ALA A 533 -21.96 2.15 0.95
CA ALA A 533 -21.77 3.32 1.78
C ALA A 533 -21.11 4.48 1.01
N ASP A 534 -21.42 5.71 1.41
CA ASP A 534 -20.83 6.97 0.95
C ASP A 534 -20.77 7.94 2.14
N TYR A 535 -19.57 8.11 2.72
CA TYR A 535 -19.33 8.98 3.88
C TYR A 535 -18.42 10.15 3.53
N PRO A 536 -18.59 11.34 4.15
CA PRO A 536 -17.52 12.33 4.19
C PRO A 536 -16.34 11.72 4.95
N VAL A 537 -15.12 11.95 4.47
CA VAL A 537 -13.92 11.47 5.15
C VAL A 537 -12.85 12.55 5.17
N GLY A 538 -12.05 12.57 6.23
CA GLY A 538 -10.85 13.41 6.29
C GLY A 538 -9.63 12.68 5.75
N GLY A 539 -8.50 13.36 5.72
CA GLY A 539 -7.23 12.84 5.20
C GLY A 539 -7.02 13.16 3.72
N SER A 540 -5.86 12.75 3.22
CA SER A 540 -5.43 12.86 1.83
C SER A 540 -4.40 11.75 1.51
N SER A 541 -3.71 11.84 0.37
CA SER A 541 -2.82 10.80 -0.15
C SER A 541 -1.58 10.50 0.71
N HIS A 542 -1.13 11.44 1.56
CA HIS A 542 0.05 11.26 2.43
C HIS A 542 -0.19 11.62 3.90
N SER A 543 -1.43 11.80 4.34
CA SER A 543 -1.74 11.87 5.78
C SER A 543 -1.53 10.52 6.46
N ILE A 544 -1.35 10.52 7.79
CA ILE A 544 -1.22 9.27 8.57
C ILE A 544 -2.48 8.42 8.37
N MET A 545 -3.67 9.00 8.60
CA MET A 545 -4.93 8.42 8.16
C MET A 545 -5.07 8.62 6.65
N LYS A 546 -4.47 7.71 5.87
CA LYS A 546 -4.43 7.81 4.41
C LYS A 546 -5.81 7.57 3.80
N THR A 547 -6.25 8.51 2.99
CA THR A 547 -7.43 8.43 2.12
C THR A 547 -7.05 8.99 0.75
N ALA A 548 -6.28 8.20 0.00
CA ALA A 548 -5.67 8.66 -1.23
C ALA A 548 -6.71 8.92 -2.33
N HIS A 549 -6.41 9.95 -3.12
CA HIS A 549 -7.20 10.41 -4.25
C HIS A 549 -6.27 10.91 -5.37
N SER A 550 -6.78 10.92 -6.61
CA SER A 550 -6.14 11.65 -7.70
C SER A 550 -6.29 13.15 -7.48
N THR A 551 -5.39 13.95 -8.04
CA THR A 551 -5.53 15.40 -8.01
C THR A 551 -6.68 15.81 -8.94
N THR A 552 -7.75 16.37 -8.38
CA THR A 552 -8.95 16.76 -9.13
C THR A 552 -9.62 17.96 -8.45
N GLY A 553 -10.36 18.73 -9.24
CA GLY A 553 -11.25 19.80 -8.78
C GLY A 553 -12.71 19.36 -8.58
N GLU A 554 -12.99 18.06 -8.74
CA GLU A 554 -14.34 17.49 -8.72
C GLU A 554 -14.58 16.61 -7.48
N ARG A 555 -15.87 16.32 -7.21
CA ARG A 555 -16.25 15.34 -6.19
C ARG A 555 -15.67 13.97 -6.57
N HIS A 556 -14.96 13.34 -5.63
CA HIS A 556 -14.25 12.11 -5.89
C HIS A 556 -14.29 11.16 -4.68
N ASN A 557 -13.93 9.91 -4.94
CA ASN A 557 -13.88 8.87 -3.93
C ASN A 557 -12.44 8.52 -3.60
N THR A 558 -12.13 8.32 -2.33
CA THR A 558 -10.87 7.66 -1.96
C THR A 558 -10.91 6.20 -2.44
N ARG A 559 -9.87 5.80 -3.17
CA ARG A 559 -9.75 4.44 -3.76
C ARG A 559 -8.67 3.60 -3.08
N PHE A 560 -7.84 4.20 -2.25
CA PHE A 560 -6.71 3.54 -1.58
C PHE A 560 -6.45 4.22 -0.24
N GLY A 561 -6.28 3.45 0.84
CA GLY A 561 -6.14 4.03 2.17
C GLY A 561 -6.16 3.02 3.30
N SER A 562 -6.31 3.50 4.53
CA SER A 562 -6.37 2.67 5.76
C SER A 562 -7.48 1.63 5.68
N ASN A 563 -7.10 0.35 5.62
CA ASN A 563 -8.03 -0.79 5.46
C ASN A 563 -8.29 -1.51 6.79
N ALA A 564 -7.29 -1.55 7.67
CA ALA A 564 -7.39 -2.17 8.98
C ALA A 564 -6.45 -1.44 9.93
N ARG A 565 -6.69 -1.50 11.23
CA ARG A 565 -5.78 -0.97 12.25
C ARG A 565 -5.62 -2.00 13.35
N HIS A 566 -4.41 -2.06 13.90
CA HIS A 566 -4.00 -2.95 14.97
C HIS A 566 -3.20 -2.17 16.01
N ILE A 567 -3.47 -2.42 17.30
CA ILE A 567 -2.65 -1.97 18.43
C ILE A 567 -2.50 -3.14 19.42
N SER A 568 -1.27 -3.43 19.85
CA SER A 568 -0.97 -4.36 20.94
C SER A 568 -0.21 -3.63 22.05
N ASP A 569 -0.74 -3.66 23.25
CA ASP A 569 -0.06 -3.20 24.47
C ASP A 569 0.58 -4.41 25.16
N LEU A 570 1.92 -4.43 25.25
CA LEU A 570 2.63 -5.61 25.72
C LEU A 570 2.54 -5.82 27.24
N SER A 571 1.88 -4.93 27.99
CA SER A 571 1.65 -5.08 29.44
C SER A 571 0.71 -6.23 29.82
N ASP A 572 -0.24 -6.59 28.94
CA ASP A 572 -1.17 -7.71 29.13
C ASP A 572 -1.42 -8.39 27.76
N MET A 573 -1.40 -9.72 27.72
CA MET A 573 -1.63 -10.48 26.49
C MET A 573 -3.04 -10.30 25.89
N ASP A 574 -4.01 -9.81 26.66
CA ASP A 574 -5.36 -9.57 26.17
C ASP A 574 -5.59 -8.16 25.60
N ARG A 575 -4.61 -7.26 25.73
CA ARG A 575 -4.72 -5.87 25.26
C ARG A 575 -4.31 -5.75 23.81
N ASN A 576 -5.12 -6.34 22.94
CA ASN A 576 -4.97 -6.27 21.49
C ASN A 576 -6.25 -5.68 20.90
N TYR A 577 -6.10 -4.66 20.06
CA TYR A 577 -7.20 -3.86 19.54
C TYR A 577 -7.13 -3.87 18.02
N PHE A 578 -8.24 -4.18 17.37
CA PHE A 578 -8.34 -4.29 15.93
C PHE A 578 -9.59 -3.58 15.42
N VAL A 579 -9.51 -3.03 14.21
CA VAL A 579 -10.70 -2.57 13.48
C VAL A 579 -10.48 -2.71 11.99
N LEU A 580 -11.53 -3.10 11.28
CA LEU A 580 -11.57 -3.28 9.84
C LEU A 580 -12.40 -2.17 9.18
N LEU A 581 -11.93 -1.65 8.04
CA LEU A 581 -12.77 -0.88 7.13
C LEU A 581 -13.71 -1.87 6.41
N GLY A 582 -14.89 -2.11 7.00
CA GLY A 582 -15.84 -3.12 6.57
C GLY A 582 -16.27 -3.98 7.75
N GLY A 583 -16.00 -5.28 7.68
CA GLY A 583 -16.32 -6.24 8.73
C GLY A 583 -15.61 -7.57 8.52
N GLN A 584 -15.96 -8.57 9.32
CA GLN A 584 -15.30 -9.89 9.38
C GLN A 584 -15.86 -10.92 8.38
N ASP A 585 -16.79 -10.50 7.52
CA ASP A 585 -17.48 -11.41 6.60
C ASP A 585 -17.66 -10.76 5.21
N GLY A 586 -17.55 -11.58 4.16
CA GLY A 586 -17.72 -11.17 2.77
C GLY A 586 -19.10 -11.46 2.18
N TRP A 587 -19.98 -12.15 2.93
CA TRP A 587 -21.31 -12.49 2.45
C TRP A 587 -22.24 -11.28 2.40
N PHE A 588 -22.87 -11.04 1.24
CA PHE A 588 -23.89 -9.99 1.13
C PHE A 588 -25.01 -10.22 2.14
N LYS A 589 -25.39 -9.14 2.84
CA LYS A 589 -26.37 -9.12 3.95
C LYS A 589 -25.91 -9.82 5.23
N SER A 590 -24.66 -10.26 5.33
CA SER A 590 -24.12 -10.65 6.64
C SER A 590 -24.19 -9.46 7.59
N ALA A 591 -24.60 -9.72 8.83
CA ALA A 591 -24.55 -8.71 9.89
C ALA A 591 -23.11 -8.20 10.12
N ASN A 592 -22.11 -9.02 9.76
CA ASN A 592 -20.70 -8.72 9.96
C ASN A 592 -20.01 -8.19 8.68
N PHE A 593 -20.78 -7.74 7.69
CA PHE A 593 -20.23 -7.26 6.41
C PHE A 593 -19.66 -5.84 6.53
N LEU A 594 -20.33 -4.94 7.28
CA LEU A 594 -19.96 -3.53 7.47
C LEU A 594 -20.07 -3.06 8.94
N ASP A 595 -20.17 -4.00 9.88
CA ASP A 595 -20.39 -3.72 11.31
C ASP A 595 -19.26 -2.94 11.97
N GLN A 596 -18.05 -2.98 11.41
CA GLN A 596 -16.89 -2.27 11.95
C GLN A 596 -16.67 -0.88 11.31
N VAL A 597 -17.42 -0.51 10.27
CA VAL A 597 -17.30 0.82 9.63
C VAL A 597 -17.53 1.96 10.62
N PRO A 598 -18.56 1.94 11.50
CA PRO A 598 -18.74 2.98 12.51
C PRO A 598 -17.56 3.09 13.48
N TYR A 599 -16.97 1.96 13.89
CA TYR A 599 -15.78 1.92 14.74
C TYR A 599 -14.57 2.54 14.01
N TRP A 600 -14.37 2.19 12.74
CA TRP A 600 -13.27 2.72 11.93
C TRP A 600 -13.35 4.24 11.77
N LEU A 601 -14.56 4.78 11.52
CA LEU A 601 -14.83 6.21 11.37
C LEU A 601 -14.65 6.99 12.68
N SER A 602 -15.07 6.40 13.81
CA SER A 602 -14.96 7.00 15.15
C SER A 602 -13.60 6.79 15.82
N GLY A 603 -12.73 5.94 15.27
CA GLY A 603 -11.45 5.60 15.90
C GLY A 603 -11.57 4.62 17.06
N ASP A 604 -12.67 3.88 17.11
CA ASP A 604 -12.87 2.79 18.05
C ASP A 604 -12.40 1.45 17.48
N TYR A 605 -12.23 0.49 18.39
CA TYR A 605 -11.59 -0.79 18.11
C TYR A 605 -12.30 -1.91 18.86
N VAL A 606 -12.29 -3.09 18.26
CA VAL A 606 -12.65 -4.35 18.91
C VAL A 606 -11.43 -4.88 19.66
N GLN A 607 -11.59 -5.16 20.95
CA GLN A 607 -10.55 -5.84 21.72
C GLN A 607 -10.61 -7.36 21.48
N VAL A 608 -9.47 -7.95 21.14
CA VAL A 608 -9.34 -9.39 20.88
C VAL A 608 -8.34 -10.01 21.87
N PRO A 609 -8.82 -10.68 22.93
CA PRO A 609 -7.98 -11.28 23.95
C PRO A 609 -7.32 -12.57 23.45
N MET A 610 -6.29 -13.01 24.17
CA MET A 610 -5.54 -14.24 23.90
C MET A 610 -5.85 -15.34 24.94
N ARG A 611 -6.08 -14.98 26.20
CA ARG A 611 -6.42 -15.95 27.25
C ARG A 611 -7.76 -16.63 26.94
N LEU A 612 -7.78 -17.96 26.91
CA LEU A 612 -8.94 -18.73 26.44
C LEU A 612 -10.20 -18.51 27.28
N ASP A 613 -10.08 -18.34 28.59
CA ASP A 613 -11.19 -18.03 29.48
C ASP A 613 -11.79 -16.65 29.18
N VAL A 614 -10.94 -15.66 28.91
CA VAL A 614 -11.36 -14.31 28.50
C VAL A 614 -12.00 -14.34 27.11
N VAL A 615 -11.41 -15.07 26.14
CA VAL A 615 -12.00 -15.28 24.81
C VAL A 615 -13.41 -15.88 24.93
N ARG A 616 -13.59 -16.94 25.71
CA ARG A 616 -14.89 -17.60 25.90
C ARG A 616 -15.92 -16.69 26.55
N LYS A 617 -15.48 -15.78 27.43
CA LYS A 617 -16.34 -14.79 28.08
C LYS A 617 -16.74 -13.66 27.11
N SER A 618 -15.80 -13.17 26.30
CA SER A 618 -16.02 -12.06 25.37
C SER A 618 -16.74 -12.46 24.07
N PHE A 619 -16.50 -13.69 23.58
CA PHE A 619 -17.06 -14.21 22.33
C PHE A 619 -17.88 -15.48 22.62
N THR A 620 -19.18 -15.32 22.82
CA THR A 620 -20.08 -16.38 23.27
C THR A 620 -20.51 -17.34 22.17
N ARG A 621 -20.44 -16.92 20.90
CA ARG A 621 -20.79 -17.79 19.76
C ARG A 621 -19.70 -18.83 19.54
N LYS A 622 -20.08 -20.11 19.69
CA LYS A 622 -19.19 -21.26 19.53
C LYS A 622 -19.65 -22.13 18.38
N THR A 623 -18.74 -22.43 17.45
CA THR A 623 -18.90 -23.47 16.44
C THR A 623 -17.95 -24.61 16.78
N VAL A 624 -18.47 -25.83 16.89
CA VAL A 624 -17.65 -27.05 17.08
C VAL A 624 -17.62 -27.78 15.75
N LEU A 625 -16.43 -27.92 15.16
CA LEU A 625 -16.23 -28.77 14.00
C LEU A 625 -16.09 -30.22 14.50
N GLY A 626 -16.93 -31.13 14.00
CA GLY A 626 -16.80 -32.56 14.28
C GLY A 626 -15.52 -33.12 13.64
N ALA A 627 -15.03 -34.26 14.14
CA ALA A 627 -14.00 -35.00 13.42
C ALA A 627 -14.58 -35.42 12.06
N SER A 628 -13.93 -35.04 10.96
CA SER A 628 -14.19 -35.67 9.67
C SER A 628 -13.83 -37.14 9.82
N GLU A 629 -14.78 -38.06 9.61
CA GLU A 629 -14.45 -39.47 9.50
C GLU A 629 -13.41 -39.64 8.37
N PRO A 630 -12.26 -40.26 8.63
CA PRO A 630 -11.28 -40.54 7.60
C PRO A 630 -11.82 -41.68 6.73
N GLY A 631 -12.58 -41.35 5.68
CA GLY A 631 -12.94 -42.30 4.64
C GLY A 631 -14.43 -42.36 4.30
N SER A 632 -14.88 -41.47 3.41
CA SER A 632 -15.95 -41.80 2.47
C SER A 632 -15.75 -41.00 1.20
N GLY A 633 -14.65 -41.30 0.49
CA GLY A 633 -14.62 -41.07 -0.93
C GLY A 633 -15.51 -42.12 -1.59
N ASN A 634 -16.53 -41.66 -2.32
CA ASN A 634 -17.13 -42.38 -3.43
C ASN A 634 -16.98 -41.49 -4.66
#